data_AF-A0A7X7YY82-F1
#
_entry.id   AF-A0A7X7YY82-F1
#
_cell.length_a   1.000
_cell.length_b   1.000
_cell.length_c   1.000
_cell.angle_alpha   90.00
_cell.angle_beta   90.00
_cell.angle_gamma   90.00
#
_symmetry.space_group_name_H-M   'P 1'
#
loop_
_entity.id
_entity.type
_entity.pdbx_description
1 polymer ?
#
loop_
_entity_poly.entity_id
_entity_poly.type
_entity_poly.pdbx_seq_one_letter_code
_entity_poly.pdbx_strand_id
1 'polypeptide(L)'
;NDGAEDHWFMPSEGYPVLAWQTRHTGLTGIPDVTALAPEQAQARLELAGFDLGGIDYDYFAEKETCYLDATRRYCETFCPRGRVAHVSSAGYIIPGTPVRIAVSLGPYDFAANAGDGSEARPFQIETAGQIDGLRVRPDLWNRHFVLAADIDLTHRIYRRAVIDWFEGTFDGKGHCIRGMVIQRPEPVPGPVGLFGAIAEGAVVRNLTLQGAALDSQGDRSFDAMGLLAGENHGHVERCLVSGRIGVDGGRVGGLAGLNTGQVLDSQARGATWASRDDVGGLVGDNQGPIQGCCARQVDVYGYSRVGGLAGSNHGDLARIQACYAQGTVQASYYPAGGLLGENGAGVSVQLTRFEAGEVRDCYAACSVVARTGAGGCIGHAYPFTSQTGCFFLAAESGGGPDNGLGMPLTPAQMTQQTSFVGWDFENTWTICEGRDYPRLRWEPVECEGER
;
A
#
# COMPACT_ATOMS: atom_id res chain seq x y z
N ASN A 1 15.29 -9.38 -5.48
CA ASN A 1 14.56 -8.22 -6.02
C ASN A 1 14.08 -7.41 -4.84
N ASP A 2 14.95 -6.54 -4.34
CA ASP A 2 14.82 -5.74 -3.12
C ASP A 2 14.48 -4.26 -3.41
N GLY A 3 14.01 -3.96 -4.63
CA GLY A 3 13.48 -2.64 -4.97
C GLY A 3 14.54 -1.53 -5.05
N ALA A 4 15.83 -1.87 -5.00
CA ALA A 4 16.89 -1.01 -5.51
C ALA A 4 17.08 -1.33 -7.00
N GLU A 5 16.46 -0.54 -7.87
CA GLU A 5 16.92 -0.40 -9.24
C GLU A 5 18.45 -0.12 -9.19
N ASP A 6 19.25 -0.71 -10.10
CA ASP A 6 20.70 -0.44 -10.31
C ASP A 6 21.74 -1.48 -9.87
N HIS A 7 21.38 -2.73 -9.55
CA HIS A 7 22.42 -3.73 -9.23
C HIS A 7 22.94 -4.50 -10.43
N TRP A 8 22.14 -4.71 -11.48
CA TRP A 8 22.49 -5.57 -12.61
C TRP A 8 22.46 -4.83 -13.94
N PHE A 9 23.51 -5.01 -14.73
CA PHE A 9 23.63 -4.52 -16.10
C PHE A 9 23.75 -5.72 -17.04
N MET A 10 22.99 -5.70 -18.13
CA MET A 10 23.06 -6.73 -19.17
C MET A 10 23.80 -6.15 -20.39
N PRO A 11 25.07 -6.52 -20.63
CA PRO A 11 25.77 -6.13 -21.85
C PRO A 11 25.08 -6.70 -23.09
N SER A 12 25.21 -6.03 -24.24
CA SER A 12 24.67 -6.50 -25.52
C SER A 12 25.24 -7.86 -25.95
N GLU A 13 26.45 -8.18 -25.48
CA GLU A 13 27.15 -9.44 -25.69
C GLU A 13 27.70 -9.91 -24.33
N GLY A 14 27.00 -10.80 -23.62
CA GLY A 14 27.50 -11.33 -22.35
C GLY A 14 26.43 -11.80 -21.37
N TYR A 15 26.88 -12.19 -20.18
CA TYR A 15 26.02 -12.54 -19.04
C TYR A 15 25.74 -11.30 -18.18
N PRO A 16 24.68 -11.31 -17.35
CA PRO A 16 24.43 -10.24 -16.40
C PRO A 16 25.64 -10.00 -15.50
N VAL A 17 26.07 -8.75 -15.40
CA VAL A 17 27.13 -8.29 -14.50
C VAL A 17 26.57 -7.28 -13.54
N LEU A 18 27.28 -7.01 -12.45
CA LEU A 18 26.84 -5.98 -11.51
C LEU A 18 27.14 -4.59 -12.08
N ALA A 19 26.22 -3.63 -11.97
CA ALA A 19 26.33 -2.32 -12.60
C ALA A 19 27.60 -1.55 -12.17
N TRP A 20 28.02 -1.74 -10.91
CA TRP A 20 29.24 -1.16 -10.33
C TRP A 20 30.54 -1.76 -10.88
N GLN A 21 30.49 -2.83 -11.66
CA GLN A 21 31.67 -3.40 -12.35
C GLN A 21 32.01 -2.58 -13.59
N THR A 22 32.32 -1.29 -13.38
CA THR A 22 32.48 -0.24 -14.41
C THR A 22 33.46 -0.57 -15.53
N ARG A 23 34.48 -1.40 -15.25
CA ARG A 23 35.42 -1.90 -16.28
C ARG A 23 34.76 -2.79 -17.33
N HIS A 24 33.65 -3.45 -16.99
CA HIS A 24 32.87 -4.31 -17.88
C HIS A 24 31.66 -3.58 -18.45
N THR A 25 31.04 -2.70 -17.66
CA THR A 25 29.78 -2.04 -18.04
C THR A 25 29.99 -0.72 -18.79
N GLY A 26 31.14 -0.07 -18.61
CA GLY A 26 31.39 1.28 -19.14
C GLY A 26 30.56 2.38 -18.44
N LEU A 27 29.83 2.02 -17.38
CA LEU A 27 29.01 2.95 -16.60
C LEU A 27 29.88 3.73 -15.62
N THR A 28 29.43 4.92 -15.25
CA THR A 28 30.01 5.75 -14.19
C THR A 28 28.98 5.97 -13.09
N GLY A 29 29.43 5.91 -11.84
CA GLY A 29 28.57 6.21 -10.69
C GLY A 29 28.35 7.71 -10.60
N ILE A 30 27.09 8.12 -10.43
CA ILE A 30 26.74 9.52 -10.22
C ILE A 30 27.29 9.96 -8.85
N PRO A 31 28.11 11.02 -8.78
CA PRO A 31 28.65 11.47 -7.51
C PRO A 31 27.55 12.05 -6.62
N ASP A 32 27.68 11.88 -5.31
CA ASP A 32 26.79 12.54 -4.35
C ASP A 32 27.02 14.07 -4.40
N VAL A 33 25.95 14.76 -4.79
CA VAL A 33 25.86 16.23 -4.87
C VAL A 33 24.80 16.80 -3.92
N THR A 34 24.22 15.96 -3.07
CA THR A 34 23.23 16.41 -2.07
C THR A 34 23.84 17.48 -1.16
N ALA A 35 23.01 18.43 -0.72
CA ALA A 35 23.39 19.57 0.11
C ALA A 35 24.42 20.56 -0.52
N LEU A 36 24.90 20.34 -1.75
CA LEU A 36 25.76 21.29 -2.45
C LEU A 36 24.97 22.49 -2.99
N ALA A 37 25.64 23.62 -3.22
CA ALA A 37 25.08 24.68 -4.06
C ALA A 37 24.99 24.20 -5.52
N PRO A 38 24.05 24.71 -6.33
CA PRO A 38 23.85 24.26 -7.71
C PRO A 38 25.13 24.30 -8.56
N GLU A 39 25.95 25.34 -8.39
CA GLU A 39 27.20 25.52 -9.14
C GLU A 39 28.26 24.49 -8.71
N GLN A 40 28.29 24.14 -7.42
CA GLN A 40 29.18 23.11 -6.88
C GLN A 40 28.75 21.71 -7.32
N ALA A 41 27.44 21.46 -7.39
CA ALA A 41 26.87 20.22 -7.90
C ALA A 41 27.18 20.05 -9.39
N GLN A 42 26.97 21.09 -10.19
CA GLN A 42 27.30 21.09 -11.62
C GLN A 42 28.78 20.76 -11.84
N ALA A 43 29.70 21.47 -11.19
CA ALA A 43 31.12 21.22 -11.33
C ALA A 43 31.52 19.79 -10.95
N ARG A 44 30.86 19.20 -9.94
CA ARG A 44 31.10 17.81 -9.51
C ARG A 44 30.56 16.79 -10.52
N LEU A 45 29.40 17.04 -11.12
CA LEU A 45 28.82 16.19 -12.15
C LEU A 45 29.65 16.22 -13.44
N GLU A 46 30.05 17.40 -13.88
CA GLU A 46 30.89 17.59 -15.08
C GLU A 46 32.26 16.91 -14.90
N LEU A 47 32.87 17.02 -13.71
CA LEU A 47 34.13 16.32 -13.40
C LEU A 47 33.97 14.79 -13.45
N ALA A 48 32.78 14.28 -13.14
CA ALA A 48 32.45 12.86 -13.25
C ALA A 48 32.01 12.44 -14.66
N GLY A 49 31.99 13.36 -15.63
CA GLY A 49 31.62 13.08 -17.02
C GLY A 49 30.11 13.06 -17.29
N PHE A 50 29.33 13.79 -16.49
CA PHE A 50 27.89 13.97 -16.70
C PHE A 50 27.56 15.41 -17.11
N ASP A 51 26.60 15.55 -18.02
CA ASP A 51 26.07 16.85 -18.43
C ASP A 51 24.87 17.24 -17.57
N LEU A 52 24.83 18.49 -17.10
CA LEU A 52 23.65 19.00 -16.39
C LEU A 52 22.54 19.36 -17.40
N GLY A 53 21.57 18.46 -17.54
CA GLY A 53 20.41 18.62 -18.43
C GLY A 53 19.33 19.57 -17.92
N GLY A 54 19.45 20.08 -16.69
CA GLY A 54 18.56 21.09 -16.13
C GLY A 54 18.54 21.13 -14.60
N ILE A 55 17.87 22.17 -14.08
CA ILE A 55 17.62 22.35 -12.65
C ILE A 55 16.11 22.39 -12.44
N ASP A 56 15.62 21.51 -11.58
CA ASP A 56 14.26 21.52 -11.06
C ASP A 56 14.23 22.21 -9.68
N TYR A 57 13.09 22.79 -9.32
CA TYR A 57 12.89 23.44 -8.03
C TYR A 57 11.65 22.88 -7.36
N ASP A 58 11.78 22.47 -6.09
CA ASP A 58 10.67 21.92 -5.31
C ASP A 58 10.83 22.28 -3.84
N TYR A 59 9.75 22.17 -3.07
CA TYR A 59 9.76 22.39 -1.64
C TYR A 59 10.17 21.12 -0.91
N PHE A 60 10.96 21.31 0.14
CA PHE A 60 11.37 20.24 1.05
C PHE A 60 11.24 20.79 2.47
N ALA A 61 10.86 19.94 3.41
CA ALA A 61 10.85 20.34 4.81
C ALA A 61 12.27 20.78 5.25
N GLU A 62 12.35 21.68 6.24
CA GLU A 62 13.62 22.19 6.80
C GLU A 62 13.87 21.75 8.25
N LYS A 63 12.88 21.12 8.89
CA LYS A 63 12.90 20.91 10.35
C LYS A 63 13.44 19.53 10.70
N GLU A 64 14.66 19.49 11.23
CA GLU A 64 15.29 18.35 11.89
C GLU A 64 14.32 17.67 12.89
N THR A 65 13.58 16.65 12.44
CA THR A 65 13.11 15.61 13.36
C THR A 65 14.27 14.67 13.58
N CYS A 66 15.07 15.00 14.58
CA CYS A 66 16.05 14.09 15.15
C CYS A 66 15.36 13.23 16.20
N TYR A 67 15.36 11.92 15.99
CA TYR A 67 14.89 10.96 16.97
C TYR A 67 16.06 10.46 17.80
N LEU A 68 15.85 10.32 19.10
CA LEU A 68 16.79 9.68 19.99
C LEU A 68 16.33 8.23 20.18
N ASP A 69 17.14 7.28 19.73
CA ASP A 69 17.18 5.95 20.32
C ASP A 69 18.05 6.00 21.60
N ALA A 70 17.93 5.00 22.47
CA ALA A 70 18.74 4.77 23.65
C ALA A 70 20.26 4.85 23.38
N THR A 71 20.71 4.73 22.13
CA THR A 71 22.14 4.78 21.77
C THR A 71 22.54 5.77 20.67
N ARG A 72 21.61 6.32 19.87
CA ARG A 72 21.95 7.19 18.71
C ARG A 72 20.89 8.26 18.42
N ARG A 73 21.36 9.41 17.94
CA ARG A 73 20.51 10.46 17.36
C ARG A 73 20.42 10.24 15.85
N TYR A 74 19.23 9.98 15.34
CA TYR A 74 18.94 9.86 13.91
C TYR A 74 18.19 11.09 13.44
N CYS A 75 18.88 11.94 12.66
CA CYS A 75 18.28 13.11 12.05
C CYS A 75 17.98 12.77 10.59
N GLU A 76 16.72 12.95 10.18
CA GLU A 76 16.40 12.93 8.75
C GLU A 76 17.06 14.13 8.08
N THR A 77 17.80 13.89 6.99
CA THR A 77 18.58 14.92 6.32
C THR A 77 17.65 15.84 5.53
N PHE A 78 17.37 17.03 6.07
CA PHE A 78 16.62 18.07 5.37
C PHE A 78 17.54 18.87 4.46
N CYS A 79 17.04 19.25 3.28
CA CYS A 79 17.80 20.02 2.29
C CYS A 79 17.50 21.53 2.45
N PRO A 80 18.46 22.35 2.91
CA PRO A 80 18.25 23.78 3.10
C PRO A 80 17.88 24.48 1.79
N ARG A 81 17.12 25.57 1.86
CA ARG A 81 16.84 26.42 0.68
C ARG A 81 18.12 26.72 -0.11
N GLY A 82 18.02 26.56 -1.43
CA GLY A 82 19.11 26.80 -2.38
C GLY A 82 20.16 25.70 -2.46
N ARG A 83 19.94 24.55 -1.80
CA ARG A 83 20.82 23.37 -1.91
C ARG A 83 20.18 22.29 -2.76
N VAL A 84 21.01 21.43 -3.35
CA VAL A 84 20.56 20.28 -4.12
C VAL A 84 19.98 19.21 -3.19
N ALA A 85 18.73 18.84 -3.42
CA ALA A 85 18.01 17.82 -2.68
C ALA A 85 18.26 16.42 -3.25
N HIS A 86 18.21 16.27 -4.58
CA HIS A 86 18.47 15.01 -5.26
C HIS A 86 18.89 15.24 -6.72
N VAL A 87 19.30 14.16 -7.39
CA VAL A 87 19.56 14.08 -8.83
C VAL A 87 18.49 13.16 -9.44
N SER A 88 18.01 13.46 -10.65
CA SER A 88 16.95 12.71 -11.35
C SER A 88 17.31 11.24 -11.64
N SER A 89 18.58 10.89 -11.49
CA SER A 89 19.10 9.54 -11.64
C SER A 89 20.08 9.28 -10.51
N ALA A 90 20.01 8.07 -9.94
CA ALA A 90 20.99 7.56 -9.01
C ALA A 90 21.75 6.40 -9.66
N GLY A 91 22.75 5.86 -8.95
CA GLY A 91 23.45 4.66 -9.40
C GLY A 91 24.47 4.88 -10.52
N TYR A 92 24.61 3.86 -11.37
CA TYR A 92 25.63 3.77 -12.42
C TYR A 92 24.97 3.93 -13.79
N ILE A 93 25.27 5.02 -14.49
CA ILE A 93 24.70 5.32 -15.81
C ILE A 93 25.79 5.55 -16.86
N ILE A 94 25.40 5.58 -18.12
CA ILE A 94 26.32 5.79 -19.25
C ILE A 94 26.91 7.21 -19.14
N PRO A 95 28.24 7.39 -19.19
CA PRO A 95 28.87 8.71 -19.23
C PRO A 95 28.31 9.59 -20.36
N GLY A 96 28.16 10.89 -20.11
CA GLY A 96 27.53 11.83 -21.04
C GLY A 96 25.98 11.77 -21.08
N THR A 97 25.36 10.91 -20.27
CA THR A 97 23.90 10.96 -20.08
C THR A 97 23.53 12.25 -19.34
N PRO A 98 22.60 13.08 -19.87
CA PRO A 98 22.15 14.27 -19.17
C PRO A 98 21.44 13.91 -17.86
N VAL A 99 21.84 14.54 -16.76
CA VAL A 99 21.20 14.41 -15.44
C VAL A 99 20.59 15.75 -15.02
N ARG A 100 19.50 15.73 -14.26
CA ARG A 100 18.89 16.93 -13.67
C ARG A 100 19.13 16.95 -12.17
N ILE A 101 19.26 18.14 -11.59
CA ILE A 101 19.32 18.31 -10.13
C ILE A 101 18.05 19.00 -9.65
N ALA A 102 17.52 18.58 -8.51
CA ALA A 102 16.44 19.28 -7.84
C ALA A 102 16.99 20.16 -6.72
N VAL A 103 16.65 21.44 -6.72
CA VAL A 103 17.09 22.42 -5.72
C VAL A 103 15.94 22.76 -4.79
N SER A 104 16.23 22.75 -3.49
CA SER A 104 15.25 23.03 -2.44
C SER A 104 14.84 24.50 -2.44
N LEU A 105 13.52 24.74 -2.44
CA LEU A 105 12.90 26.04 -2.18
C LEU A 105 12.71 26.31 -0.67
N GLY A 106 13.16 25.40 0.19
CA GLY A 106 12.83 25.39 1.62
C GLY A 106 11.41 24.88 1.87
N PRO A 107 10.86 25.09 3.08
CA PRO A 107 9.56 24.57 3.46
C PRO A 107 8.45 25.29 2.70
N TYR A 108 7.41 24.54 2.36
CA TYR A 108 6.22 25.10 1.75
C TYR A 108 5.42 25.93 2.78
N ASP A 109 5.00 27.14 2.39
CA ASP A 109 4.15 28.00 3.22
C ASP A 109 2.66 27.78 2.91
N PHE A 110 1.98 27.07 3.82
CA PHE A 110 0.54 26.83 3.71
C PHE A 110 -0.33 28.09 3.82
N ALA A 111 0.18 29.20 4.36
CA ALA A 111 -0.56 30.46 4.35
C ALA A 111 -0.77 31.02 2.93
N ALA A 112 0.08 30.63 1.99
CA ALA A 112 -0.01 30.99 0.58
C ALA A 112 -0.71 29.90 -0.28
N ASN A 113 -1.16 28.80 0.33
CA ASN A 113 -1.84 27.72 -0.40
C ASN A 113 -3.23 28.18 -0.88
N ALA A 114 -3.69 27.61 -2.00
CA ALA A 114 -5.04 27.86 -2.48
C ALA A 114 -6.06 27.13 -1.59
N GLY A 115 -7.00 27.89 -1.02
CA GLY A 115 -7.91 27.39 0.02
C GLY A 115 -7.48 27.85 1.41
N ASP A 116 -8.33 27.64 2.41
CA ASP A 116 -8.04 27.99 3.81
C ASP A 116 -8.09 26.76 4.74
N GLY A 117 -8.23 25.57 4.16
CA GLY A 117 -8.30 24.30 4.88
C GLY A 117 -9.64 24.06 5.57
N SER A 118 -10.64 24.92 5.38
CA SER A 118 -12.03 24.64 5.74
C SER A 118 -12.67 23.67 4.76
N GLU A 119 -13.76 23.03 5.17
CA GLU A 119 -14.51 22.10 4.31
C GLU A 119 -15.02 22.79 3.02
N ALA A 120 -15.41 24.07 3.12
CA ALA A 120 -15.88 24.85 1.98
C ALA A 120 -14.76 25.25 1.01
N ARG A 121 -13.52 25.36 1.51
CA ARG A 121 -12.34 25.81 0.76
C ARG A 121 -11.12 24.98 1.19
N PRO A 122 -11.07 23.69 0.85
CA PRO A 122 -9.96 22.82 1.22
C PRO A 122 -8.66 23.32 0.62
N PHE A 123 -7.54 23.04 1.29
CA PHE A 123 -6.22 23.29 0.74
C PHE A 123 -6.01 22.44 -0.52
N GLN A 124 -5.49 23.07 -1.57
CA GLN A 124 -5.19 22.39 -2.84
C GLN A 124 -3.74 21.92 -2.86
N ILE A 125 -3.58 20.62 -3.15
CA ILE A 125 -2.28 19.96 -3.21
C ILE A 125 -1.99 19.61 -4.67
N GLU A 126 -0.93 20.19 -5.20
CA GLU A 126 -0.47 20.14 -6.58
C GLU A 126 0.97 19.59 -6.69
N THR A 127 1.75 19.65 -5.61
CA THR A 127 3.17 19.25 -5.63
C THR A 127 3.54 18.32 -4.49
N ALA A 128 4.60 17.55 -4.72
CA ALA A 128 5.18 16.67 -3.71
C ALA A 128 5.76 17.45 -2.52
N GLY A 129 6.32 18.64 -2.77
CA GLY A 129 6.79 19.51 -1.69
C GLY A 129 5.69 20.00 -0.73
N GLN A 130 4.43 20.07 -1.18
CA GLN A 130 3.30 20.34 -0.28
C GLN A 130 3.00 19.15 0.63
N ILE A 131 3.10 17.91 0.12
CA ILE A 131 2.98 16.69 0.95
C ILE A 131 4.09 16.65 2.01
N ASP A 132 5.34 16.95 1.64
CA ASP A 132 6.44 17.04 2.61
C ASP A 132 6.20 18.15 3.66
N GLY A 133 5.60 19.26 3.23
CA GLY A 133 5.20 20.35 4.12
C GLY A 133 4.16 19.90 5.15
N LEU A 134 3.17 19.09 4.75
CA LEU A 134 2.14 18.57 5.66
C LEU A 134 2.71 17.65 6.74
N ARG A 135 3.72 16.85 6.40
CA ARG A 135 4.37 15.93 7.35
C ARG A 135 4.86 16.62 8.61
N VAL A 136 5.30 17.89 8.51
CA VAL A 136 5.86 18.65 9.64
C VAL A 136 4.88 19.68 10.22
N ARG A 137 3.59 19.57 9.89
CA ARG A 137 2.52 20.51 10.26
C ARG A 137 1.33 19.80 10.91
N PRO A 138 1.50 19.26 12.12
CA PRO A 138 0.40 18.62 12.86
C PRO A 138 -0.77 19.57 13.13
N ASP A 139 -0.54 20.88 13.17
CA ASP A 139 -1.57 21.91 13.26
C ASP A 139 -2.50 21.98 12.05
N LEU A 140 -2.16 21.30 10.94
CA LEU A 140 -2.96 21.22 9.73
C LEU A 140 -3.63 19.85 9.53
N TRP A 141 -3.35 18.84 10.34
CA TRP A 141 -3.86 17.48 10.10
C TRP A 141 -5.36 17.32 10.33
N ASN A 142 -6.00 18.27 10.99
CA ASN A 142 -7.46 18.37 11.13
C ASN A 142 -8.13 19.21 10.03
N ARG A 143 -7.39 19.60 8.98
CA ARG A 143 -7.89 20.41 7.88
C ARG A 143 -8.32 19.55 6.69
N HIS A 144 -9.01 20.19 5.75
CA HIS A 144 -9.47 19.53 4.54
C HIS A 144 -8.53 19.83 3.36
N PHE A 145 -8.23 18.78 2.60
CA PHE A 145 -7.29 18.76 1.50
C PHE A 145 -7.93 18.15 0.26
N VAL A 146 -7.55 18.69 -0.89
CA VAL A 146 -7.94 18.14 -2.18
C VAL A 146 -6.73 18.09 -3.10
N LEU A 147 -6.52 16.97 -3.79
CA LEU A 147 -5.54 16.94 -4.86
C LEU A 147 -6.06 17.73 -6.06
N ALA A 148 -5.22 18.62 -6.59
CA ALA A 148 -5.46 19.40 -7.80
C ALA A 148 -4.53 18.97 -8.95
N ALA A 149 -3.58 18.06 -8.68
CA ALA A 149 -2.74 17.39 -9.66
C ALA A 149 -2.34 15.99 -9.16
N ASP A 150 -1.81 15.17 -10.07
CA ASP A 150 -1.07 13.98 -9.69
C ASP A 150 0.24 14.37 -9.01
N ILE A 151 0.62 13.64 -7.96
CA ILE A 151 1.77 13.94 -7.12
C ILE A 151 2.83 12.85 -7.27
N ASP A 152 4.08 13.24 -7.54
CA ASP A 152 5.20 12.31 -7.71
C ASP A 152 6.17 12.35 -6.51
N LEU A 153 6.23 11.25 -5.77
CA LEU A 153 7.08 11.06 -4.60
C LEU A 153 8.30 10.17 -4.87
N THR A 154 8.58 9.77 -6.12
CA THR A 154 9.67 8.80 -6.46
C THR A 154 11.05 9.14 -5.92
N HIS A 155 11.37 10.42 -5.71
CA HIS A 155 12.67 10.87 -5.18
C HIS A 155 12.67 11.14 -3.67
N ARG A 156 11.66 10.65 -2.96
CA ARG A 156 11.47 10.87 -1.52
C ARG A 156 11.44 9.54 -0.78
N ILE A 157 12.29 9.45 0.24
CA ILE A 157 12.37 8.29 1.14
C ILE A 157 11.94 8.76 2.53
N TYR A 158 10.85 8.17 3.03
CA TYR A 158 10.32 8.43 4.36
C TYR A 158 10.75 7.32 5.33
N ARG A 159 10.85 7.65 6.62
CA ARG A 159 11.20 6.69 7.69
C ARG A 159 10.05 6.40 8.67
N ARG A 160 8.94 7.11 8.50
CA ARG A 160 7.71 7.02 9.29
C ARG A 160 6.53 7.17 8.34
N ALA A 161 5.32 7.17 8.88
CA ALA A 161 4.17 7.63 8.12
C ALA A 161 4.39 9.05 7.56
N VAL A 162 3.85 9.32 6.37
CA VAL A 162 3.98 10.63 5.71
C VAL A 162 3.13 11.68 6.43
N ILE A 163 1.94 11.30 6.89
CA ILE A 163 1.08 12.09 7.76
C ILE A 163 0.78 11.20 8.97
N ASP A 164 1.32 11.53 10.14
CA ASP A 164 1.31 10.61 11.29
C ASP A 164 -0.11 10.34 11.82
N TRP A 165 -0.91 11.39 12.00
CA TRP A 165 -2.26 11.29 12.55
C TRP A 165 -3.21 12.25 11.82
N PHE A 166 -4.15 11.74 11.04
CA PHE A 166 -5.01 12.54 10.18
C PHE A 166 -6.45 12.61 10.71
N GLU A 167 -6.99 13.82 10.85
CA GLU A 167 -8.31 14.08 11.46
C GLU A 167 -9.30 14.76 10.49
N GLY A 168 -8.83 15.18 9.32
CA GLY A 168 -9.62 15.96 8.37
C GLY A 168 -10.19 15.16 7.20
N THR A 169 -10.29 15.81 6.03
CA THR A 169 -10.67 15.15 4.77
C THR A 169 -9.55 15.24 3.76
N PHE A 170 -9.16 14.12 3.17
CA PHE A 170 -8.21 14.05 2.07
C PHE A 170 -8.93 13.50 0.84
N ASP A 171 -9.30 14.38 -0.08
CA ASP A 171 -9.99 14.01 -1.32
C ASP A 171 -9.00 13.98 -2.49
N GLY A 172 -8.69 12.79 -2.98
CA GLY A 172 -7.85 12.62 -4.15
C GLY A 172 -8.48 13.15 -5.43
N LYS A 173 -9.81 13.36 -5.48
CA LYS A 173 -10.52 13.80 -6.71
C LYS A 173 -10.21 12.98 -7.97
N GLY A 174 -9.79 11.72 -7.80
CA GLY A 174 -9.37 10.83 -8.89
C GLY A 174 -7.90 10.96 -9.27
N HIS A 175 -7.13 11.83 -8.62
CA HIS A 175 -5.68 11.97 -8.83
C HIS A 175 -4.87 10.85 -8.18
N CYS A 176 -3.66 10.72 -8.67
CA CYS A 176 -2.69 9.73 -8.24
C CYS A 176 -1.55 10.35 -7.44
N ILE A 177 -1.19 9.74 -6.31
CA ILE A 177 0.12 9.89 -5.66
C ILE A 177 0.97 8.68 -6.08
N ARG A 178 2.14 8.91 -6.68
CA ARG A 178 2.99 7.82 -7.19
C ARG A 178 4.36 7.77 -6.53
N GLY A 179 4.94 6.57 -6.48
CA GLY A 179 6.35 6.37 -6.10
C GLY A 179 6.66 6.63 -4.63
N MET A 180 5.68 6.58 -3.73
CA MET A 180 5.93 6.75 -2.30
C MET A 180 6.82 5.61 -1.76
N VAL A 181 7.95 5.94 -1.15
CA VAL A 181 8.85 4.94 -0.52
C VAL A 181 8.98 5.23 0.98
N ILE A 182 8.60 4.27 1.80
CA ILE A 182 8.88 4.25 3.24
C ILE A 182 9.90 3.16 3.52
N GLN A 183 11.09 3.54 4.01
CA GLN A 183 12.18 2.63 4.32
C GLN A 183 12.62 2.79 5.78
N ARG A 184 12.42 1.74 6.57
CA ARG A 184 12.78 1.66 8.00
C ARG A 184 13.89 0.62 8.19
N PRO A 185 15.17 1.02 8.07
CA PRO A 185 16.30 0.09 8.24
C PRO A 185 16.48 -0.39 9.70
N GLU A 186 15.78 0.25 10.63
CA GLU A 186 15.76 -0.09 12.06
C GLU A 186 14.31 -0.04 12.58
N PRO A 187 13.99 -0.73 13.69
CA PRO A 187 12.67 -0.70 14.29
C PRO A 187 12.30 0.72 14.72
N VAL A 188 11.15 1.21 14.24
CA VAL A 188 10.63 2.53 14.60
C VAL A 188 9.17 2.35 15.01
N PRO A 189 8.79 2.68 16.26
CA PRO A 189 7.44 2.43 16.73
C PRO A 189 6.42 3.35 16.05
N GLY A 190 5.22 2.82 15.91
CA GLY A 190 4.03 3.49 15.43
C GLY A 190 3.53 2.94 14.09
N PRO A 191 2.26 3.20 13.79
CA PRO A 191 1.64 2.75 12.56
C PRO A 191 2.23 3.47 11.35
N VAL A 192 2.25 2.80 10.20
CA VAL A 192 2.97 3.29 9.01
C VAL A 192 2.13 3.16 7.75
N GLY A 193 2.13 4.24 6.95
CA GLY A 193 1.54 4.35 5.63
C GLY A 193 1.69 5.78 5.09
N LEU A 194 0.95 6.14 4.03
CA LEU A 194 0.72 7.56 3.70
C LEU A 194 0.15 8.28 4.93
N PHE A 195 -0.78 7.62 5.62
CA PHE A 195 -1.28 7.99 6.93
C PHE A 195 -0.77 6.99 7.98
N GLY A 196 -0.31 7.46 9.13
CA GLY A 196 -0.03 6.58 10.28
C GLY A 196 -1.36 6.08 10.80
N ALA A 197 -2.21 7.01 11.23
CA ALA A 197 -3.61 6.75 11.54
C ALA A 197 -4.55 7.70 10.79
N ILE A 198 -5.66 7.17 10.28
CA ILE A 198 -6.83 7.93 9.87
C ILE A 198 -7.80 7.91 11.06
N ALA A 199 -7.97 9.04 11.73
CA ALA A 199 -8.75 9.14 12.96
C ALA A 199 -10.25 8.94 12.73
N GLU A 200 -10.98 8.66 13.82
CA GLU A 200 -12.43 8.62 13.79
C GLU A 200 -13.00 9.95 13.27
N GLY A 201 -13.97 9.88 12.34
CA GLY A 201 -14.54 11.04 11.67
C GLY A 201 -13.70 11.61 10.50
N ALA A 202 -12.43 11.21 10.36
CA ALA A 202 -11.62 11.58 9.21
C ALA A 202 -12.04 10.80 7.96
N VAL A 203 -11.83 11.42 6.78
CA VAL A 203 -12.25 10.87 5.48
C VAL A 203 -11.07 10.88 4.51
N VAL A 204 -10.77 9.75 3.90
CA VAL A 204 -9.81 9.64 2.78
C VAL A 204 -10.53 9.00 1.61
N ARG A 205 -10.60 9.70 0.47
CA ARG A 205 -11.37 9.20 -0.67
C ARG A 205 -10.82 9.54 -2.04
N ASN A 206 -11.30 8.82 -3.06
CA ASN A 206 -11.03 9.07 -4.48
C ASN A 206 -9.53 9.19 -4.80
N LEU A 207 -8.70 8.40 -4.14
CA LEU A 207 -7.24 8.51 -4.21
C LEU A 207 -6.62 7.25 -4.81
N THR A 208 -5.74 7.44 -5.79
CA THR A 208 -4.86 6.37 -6.25
C THR A 208 -3.47 6.53 -5.64
N LEU A 209 -2.98 5.51 -4.96
CA LEU A 209 -1.59 5.37 -4.53
C LEU A 209 -0.89 4.35 -5.42
N GLN A 210 0.00 4.80 -6.30
CA GLN A 210 0.60 3.98 -7.35
C GLN A 210 2.09 3.71 -7.11
N GLY A 211 2.49 2.44 -7.20
CA GLY A 211 3.89 2.05 -7.08
C GLY A 211 4.51 2.41 -5.73
N ALA A 212 3.71 2.33 -4.65
CA ALA A 212 4.21 2.60 -3.30
C ALA A 212 5.04 1.42 -2.76
N ALA A 213 5.95 1.70 -1.85
CA ALA A 213 6.82 0.73 -1.23
C ALA A 213 6.94 0.98 0.27
N LEU A 214 6.81 -0.09 1.06
CA LEU A 214 7.05 -0.06 2.50
C LEU A 214 7.97 -1.22 2.87
N ASP A 215 9.19 -0.88 3.25
CA ASP A 215 10.23 -1.83 3.66
C ASP A 215 10.61 -1.55 5.13
N SER A 216 10.49 -2.54 6.03
CA SER A 216 10.81 -2.40 7.45
C SER A 216 11.56 -3.60 7.99
N GLN A 217 12.74 -3.38 8.56
CA GLN A 217 13.65 -4.44 9.01
C GLN A 217 13.79 -4.45 10.54
N GLY A 218 13.83 -5.65 11.12
CA GLY A 218 14.00 -5.86 12.56
C GLY A 218 12.80 -5.44 13.43
N ASP A 219 11.77 -4.84 12.83
CA ASP A 219 10.58 -4.35 13.52
C ASP A 219 9.67 -5.50 13.93
N ARG A 220 9.93 -6.05 15.11
CA ARG A 220 9.16 -7.16 15.70
C ARG A 220 7.88 -6.73 16.40
N SER A 221 7.48 -5.46 16.26
CA SER A 221 6.24 -4.95 16.82
C SER A 221 5.01 -5.57 16.13
N PHE A 222 3.84 -5.37 16.75
CA PHE A 222 2.53 -5.60 16.12
C PHE A 222 1.95 -4.27 15.62
N ASP A 223 2.83 -3.32 15.27
CA ASP A 223 2.42 -2.03 14.74
C ASP A 223 1.75 -2.24 13.39
N ALA A 224 0.64 -1.56 13.18
CA ALA A 224 -0.15 -1.73 11.99
C ALA A 224 0.53 -1.07 10.79
N MET A 225 0.68 -1.80 9.68
CA MET A 225 1.36 -1.33 8.48
C MET A 225 0.48 -1.52 7.25
N GLY A 226 0.27 -0.43 6.52
CA GLY A 226 -0.37 -0.47 5.21
C GLY A 226 0.09 0.68 4.34
N LEU A 227 0.01 0.55 3.01
CA LEU A 227 0.53 1.61 2.14
C LEU A 227 -0.31 2.89 2.25
N LEU A 228 -1.63 2.77 2.38
CA LEU A 228 -2.49 3.94 2.59
C LEU A 228 -2.51 4.36 4.05
N ALA A 229 -2.80 3.42 4.96
CA ALA A 229 -2.89 3.69 6.39
C ALA A 229 -2.21 2.59 7.20
N GLY A 230 -1.51 2.94 8.28
CA GLY A 230 -1.21 1.94 9.29
C GLY A 230 -2.49 1.51 10.01
N GLU A 231 -3.20 2.48 10.58
CA GLU A 231 -4.49 2.29 11.26
C GLU A 231 -5.60 3.11 10.59
N ASN A 232 -6.73 2.47 10.31
CA ASN A 232 -7.94 3.15 9.88
C ASN A 232 -9.00 3.09 10.98
N HIS A 233 -9.32 4.24 11.57
CA HIS A 233 -10.47 4.47 12.46
C HIS A 233 -11.56 5.32 11.79
N GLY A 234 -11.26 5.92 10.65
CA GLY A 234 -12.15 6.81 9.91
C GLY A 234 -12.86 6.12 8.74
N HIS A 235 -13.04 6.86 7.65
CA HIS A 235 -13.74 6.42 6.46
C HIS A 235 -12.81 6.47 5.24
N VAL A 236 -12.55 5.30 4.66
CA VAL A 236 -11.79 5.14 3.41
C VAL A 236 -12.74 4.71 2.30
N GLU A 237 -12.81 5.48 1.21
CA GLU A 237 -13.75 5.22 0.11
C GLU A 237 -13.14 5.46 -1.27
N ARG A 238 -13.36 4.54 -2.22
CA ARG A 238 -12.89 4.70 -3.62
C ARG A 238 -11.38 4.96 -3.70
N CYS A 239 -10.61 4.21 -2.93
CA CYS A 239 -9.15 4.28 -2.93
C CYS A 239 -8.56 3.08 -3.66
N LEU A 240 -7.59 3.32 -4.54
CA LEU A 240 -6.79 2.29 -5.20
C LEU A 240 -5.37 2.34 -4.67
N VAL A 241 -4.88 1.22 -4.15
CA VAL A 241 -3.51 1.10 -3.65
C VAL A 241 -2.78 0.05 -4.46
N SER A 242 -1.61 0.39 -4.99
CA SER A 242 -0.72 -0.55 -5.66
C SER A 242 0.71 -0.36 -5.21
N GLY A 243 1.37 -1.48 -4.89
CA GLY A 243 2.72 -1.40 -4.36
C GLY A 243 3.26 -2.71 -3.80
N ARG A 244 4.34 -2.60 -3.04
CA ARG A 244 4.92 -3.72 -2.30
C ARG A 244 5.08 -3.39 -0.83
N ILE A 245 4.88 -4.38 0.03
CA ILE A 245 5.19 -4.31 1.45
C ILE A 245 6.12 -5.47 1.79
N GLY A 246 7.25 -5.20 2.43
CA GLY A 246 8.19 -6.18 2.95
C GLY A 246 8.64 -5.85 4.37
N VAL A 247 8.05 -6.50 5.38
CA VAL A 247 8.25 -6.10 6.78
C VAL A 247 8.46 -7.26 7.76
N ASP A 248 9.21 -7.00 8.83
CA ASP A 248 9.42 -7.95 9.94
C ASP A 248 8.33 -7.94 11.03
N GLY A 249 7.13 -7.42 10.73
CA GLY A 249 6.03 -7.19 11.67
C GLY A 249 4.78 -8.06 11.44
N GLY A 250 3.72 -7.79 12.20
CA GLY A 250 2.36 -8.34 12.02
C GLY A 250 1.31 -7.23 11.86
N ARG A 251 0.07 -7.57 11.50
CA ARG A 251 -0.99 -6.62 11.10
C ARG A 251 -0.63 -5.80 9.87
N VAL A 252 -0.52 -6.50 8.75
CA VAL A 252 -0.06 -5.92 7.49
C VAL A 252 -1.11 -6.09 6.41
N GLY A 253 -1.53 -4.98 5.79
CA GLY A 253 -2.46 -5.00 4.67
C GLY A 253 -2.02 -4.07 3.56
N GLY A 254 -2.32 -4.42 2.30
CA GLY A 254 -1.98 -3.55 1.16
C GLY A 254 -2.52 -2.13 1.33
N LEU A 255 -3.76 -1.98 1.82
CA LEU A 255 -4.40 -0.69 2.11
C LEU A 255 -4.19 -0.28 3.57
N ALA A 256 -4.62 -1.11 4.53
CA ALA A 256 -4.53 -0.81 5.96
C ALA A 256 -3.94 -1.97 6.78
N GLY A 257 -3.10 -1.67 7.77
CA GLY A 257 -2.64 -2.69 8.71
C GLY A 257 -3.75 -3.14 9.66
N LEU A 258 -4.41 -2.17 10.30
CA LEU A 258 -5.56 -2.36 11.19
C LEU A 258 -6.73 -1.53 10.68
N ASN A 259 -7.91 -2.12 10.62
CA ASN A 259 -9.15 -1.41 10.32
C ASN A 259 -10.15 -1.56 11.46
N THR A 260 -10.52 -0.45 12.11
CA THR A 260 -11.66 -0.34 13.03
C THR A 260 -12.74 0.61 12.50
N GLY A 261 -12.40 1.40 11.48
CA GLY A 261 -13.31 2.25 10.72
C GLY A 261 -13.91 1.53 9.51
N GLN A 262 -14.26 2.31 8.49
CA GLN A 262 -14.92 1.79 7.27
C GLN A 262 -13.96 1.79 6.09
N VAL A 263 -14.03 0.73 5.27
CA VAL A 263 -13.37 0.66 3.95
C VAL A 263 -14.42 0.28 2.91
N LEU A 264 -14.68 1.20 1.97
CA LEU A 264 -15.72 1.07 0.95
C LEU A 264 -15.13 1.21 -0.45
N ASP A 265 -15.64 0.44 -1.40
CA ASP A 265 -15.39 0.61 -2.84
C ASP A 265 -13.89 0.73 -3.20
N SER A 266 -13.03 0.02 -2.48
CA SER A 266 -11.57 0.21 -2.54
C SER A 266 -10.83 -1.04 -3.03
N GLN A 267 -9.64 -0.82 -3.57
CA GLN A 267 -8.83 -1.87 -4.19
C GLN A 267 -7.39 -1.86 -3.71
N ALA A 268 -6.83 -3.06 -3.52
CA ALA A 268 -5.40 -3.27 -3.38
C ALA A 268 -4.85 -4.19 -4.47
N ARG A 269 -3.59 -3.94 -4.89
CA ARG A 269 -2.83 -4.74 -5.84
C ARG A 269 -1.35 -4.80 -5.46
N GLY A 270 -0.66 -5.86 -5.86
CA GLY A 270 0.79 -6.01 -5.67
C GLY A 270 1.15 -7.04 -4.59
N ALA A 271 2.26 -6.87 -3.91
CA ALA A 271 2.82 -7.91 -3.04
C ALA A 271 2.89 -7.49 -1.57
N THR A 272 2.48 -8.37 -0.67
CA THR A 272 2.56 -8.16 0.77
C THR A 272 3.30 -9.33 1.40
N TRP A 273 4.49 -9.06 1.93
CA TRP A 273 5.28 -10.01 2.71
C TRP A 273 5.45 -9.49 4.14
N ALA A 274 5.11 -10.34 5.10
CA ALA A 274 5.36 -10.08 6.51
C ALA A 274 5.88 -11.33 7.22
N SER A 275 6.76 -11.14 8.20
CA SER A 275 7.34 -12.27 8.94
C SER A 275 6.46 -12.81 10.08
N ARG A 276 5.32 -12.16 10.37
CA ARG A 276 4.40 -12.54 11.46
C ARG A 276 2.96 -12.74 10.98
N ASP A 277 2.01 -12.45 11.86
CA ASP A 277 0.61 -12.78 11.73
C ASP A 277 -0.22 -11.63 11.16
N ASP A 278 -1.46 -11.95 10.78
CA ASP A 278 -2.49 -10.98 10.36
C ASP A 278 -2.06 -10.24 9.09
N VAL A 279 -1.94 -11.01 8.01
CA VAL A 279 -1.44 -10.52 6.72
C VAL A 279 -2.53 -10.65 5.67
N GLY A 280 -2.98 -9.52 5.13
CA GLY A 280 -4.02 -9.44 4.12
C GLY A 280 -3.57 -8.72 2.85
N GLY A 281 -4.17 -9.04 1.72
CA GLY A 281 -3.96 -8.26 0.49
C GLY A 281 -4.54 -6.84 0.58
N LEU A 282 -5.64 -6.65 1.30
CA LEU A 282 -6.28 -5.35 1.55
C LEU A 282 -6.06 -4.88 3.00
N VAL A 283 -6.44 -5.69 3.99
CA VAL A 283 -6.38 -5.33 5.42
C VAL A 283 -5.70 -6.43 6.24
N GLY A 284 -4.77 -6.10 7.13
CA GLY A 284 -4.16 -7.11 8.01
C GLY A 284 -5.15 -7.64 9.05
N ASP A 285 -5.53 -6.78 9.99
CA ASP A 285 -6.44 -7.04 11.11
C ASP A 285 -7.71 -6.20 10.94
N ASN A 286 -8.87 -6.85 10.73
CA ASN A 286 -10.14 -6.17 10.52
C ASN A 286 -11.10 -6.31 11.71
N GLN A 287 -11.59 -5.16 12.18
CA GLN A 287 -12.58 -4.98 13.25
C GLN A 287 -13.75 -4.07 12.86
N GLY A 288 -13.69 -3.46 11.67
CA GLY A 288 -14.74 -2.61 11.12
C GLY A 288 -15.34 -3.16 9.82
N PRO A 289 -16.29 -2.45 9.20
CA PRO A 289 -16.89 -2.87 7.95
C PRO A 289 -15.94 -2.67 6.75
N ILE A 290 -15.86 -3.71 5.91
CA ILE A 290 -15.26 -3.71 4.58
C ILE A 290 -16.35 -4.09 3.58
N GLN A 291 -16.69 -3.19 2.66
CA GLN A 291 -17.77 -3.43 1.70
C GLN A 291 -17.37 -3.05 0.28
N GLY A 292 -17.72 -3.89 -0.69
CA GLY A 292 -17.49 -3.55 -2.09
C GLY A 292 -16.01 -3.41 -2.41
N CYS A 293 -15.13 -4.20 -1.78
CA CYS A 293 -13.68 -4.05 -1.93
C CYS A 293 -13.04 -5.26 -2.62
N CYS A 294 -11.87 -5.05 -3.23
CA CYS A 294 -11.15 -6.16 -3.84
C CYS A 294 -9.63 -6.11 -3.67
N ALA A 295 -9.03 -7.29 -3.53
CA ALA A 295 -7.59 -7.48 -3.59
C ALA A 295 -7.27 -8.26 -4.87
N ARG A 296 -6.83 -7.55 -5.91
CA ARG A 296 -6.69 -8.11 -7.26
C ARG A 296 -5.22 -8.22 -7.65
N GLN A 297 -4.82 -9.38 -8.14
CA GLN A 297 -3.43 -9.67 -8.49
C GLN A 297 -2.52 -9.39 -7.29
N VAL A 298 -2.88 -9.99 -6.15
CA VAL A 298 -2.13 -9.87 -4.91
C VAL A 298 -1.33 -11.13 -4.62
N ASP A 299 -0.08 -10.96 -4.20
CA ASP A 299 0.73 -12.04 -3.66
C ASP A 299 0.97 -11.80 -2.18
N VAL A 300 0.35 -12.62 -1.33
CA VAL A 300 0.32 -12.43 0.13
C VAL A 300 1.08 -13.57 0.80
N TYR A 301 2.13 -13.20 1.54
CA TYR A 301 3.00 -14.12 2.27
C TYR A 301 3.09 -13.72 3.74
N GLY A 302 2.76 -14.65 4.64
CA GLY A 302 2.82 -14.42 6.08
C GLY A 302 3.21 -15.66 6.88
N TYR A 303 3.35 -15.50 8.20
CA TYR A 303 3.56 -16.62 9.10
C TYR A 303 2.24 -17.34 9.40
N SER A 304 1.23 -16.61 9.84
CA SER A 304 -0.04 -17.15 10.35
C SER A 304 -1.19 -16.15 10.09
N ARG A 305 -2.44 -16.62 10.04
CA ARG A 305 -3.64 -15.80 9.71
C ARG A 305 -3.43 -14.95 8.44
N VAL A 306 -3.24 -15.63 7.32
CA VAL A 306 -2.94 -15.01 6.02
C VAL A 306 -4.15 -15.12 5.10
N GLY A 307 -4.63 -14.01 4.54
CA GLY A 307 -5.73 -14.04 3.59
C GLY A 307 -5.54 -13.15 2.38
N GLY A 308 -6.19 -13.51 1.27
CA GLY A 308 -6.08 -12.73 0.04
C GLY A 308 -6.71 -11.33 0.16
N LEU A 309 -7.81 -11.19 0.91
CA LEU A 309 -8.42 -9.90 1.23
C LEU A 309 -7.98 -9.42 2.62
N ALA A 310 -8.23 -10.24 3.65
CA ALA A 310 -7.92 -9.89 5.03
C ALA A 310 -7.20 -11.01 5.79
N GLY A 311 -6.28 -10.66 6.68
CA GLY A 311 -5.61 -11.64 7.54
C GLY A 311 -6.58 -12.21 8.57
N SER A 312 -7.16 -11.32 9.37
CA SER A 312 -8.15 -11.64 10.41
C SER A 312 -9.37 -10.75 10.34
N ASN A 313 -10.52 -11.29 10.75
CA ASN A 313 -11.80 -10.57 10.88
C ASN A 313 -12.46 -10.94 12.21
N HIS A 314 -12.56 -9.99 13.13
CA HIS A 314 -13.12 -10.19 14.47
C HIS A 314 -13.61 -8.87 15.05
N GLY A 315 -14.56 -8.90 15.97
CA GLY A 315 -15.23 -7.71 16.49
C GLY A 315 -16.69 -7.62 16.03
N ASP A 316 -17.52 -6.97 16.84
CA ASP A 316 -18.97 -6.89 16.60
C ASP A 316 -19.35 -6.09 15.34
N LEU A 317 -18.45 -5.23 14.87
CA LEU A 317 -18.63 -4.42 13.65
C LEU A 317 -17.87 -5.01 12.45
N ALA A 318 -17.19 -6.13 12.62
CA ALA A 318 -16.30 -6.73 11.63
C ALA A 318 -17.09 -7.49 10.57
N ARG A 319 -17.52 -6.73 9.55
CA ARG A 319 -18.31 -7.23 8.43
C ARG A 319 -17.54 -7.11 7.14
N ILE A 320 -17.33 -8.23 6.45
CA ILE A 320 -16.81 -8.26 5.08
C ILE A 320 -17.95 -8.62 4.14
N GLN A 321 -18.33 -7.70 3.27
CA GLN A 321 -19.49 -7.88 2.38
C GLN A 321 -19.15 -7.50 0.95
N ALA A 322 -19.59 -8.31 -0.01
CA ALA A 322 -19.46 -7.97 -1.44
C ALA A 322 -18.00 -7.70 -1.80
N CYS A 323 -17.10 -8.61 -1.41
CA CYS A 323 -15.67 -8.44 -1.59
C CYS A 323 -15.05 -9.65 -2.29
N TYR A 324 -13.90 -9.45 -2.92
CA TYR A 324 -13.19 -10.57 -3.51
C TYR A 324 -11.67 -10.46 -3.49
N ALA A 325 -11.01 -11.60 -3.61
CA ALA A 325 -9.56 -11.70 -3.72
C ALA A 325 -9.13 -12.57 -4.91
N GLN A 326 -8.04 -12.18 -5.57
CA GLN A 326 -7.42 -12.90 -6.68
C GLN A 326 -5.89 -12.83 -6.57
N GLY A 327 -5.22 -13.97 -6.64
CA GLY A 327 -3.76 -14.07 -6.63
C GLY A 327 -3.23 -15.25 -5.83
N THR A 328 -2.13 -15.05 -5.11
CA THR A 328 -1.44 -16.11 -4.35
C THR A 328 -1.53 -15.81 -2.86
N VAL A 329 -1.87 -16.82 -2.05
CA VAL A 329 -1.87 -16.72 -0.59
C VAL A 329 -1.02 -17.84 -0.01
N GLN A 330 -0.03 -17.49 0.79
CA GLN A 330 0.84 -18.45 1.44
C GLN A 330 1.08 -18.12 2.92
N ALA A 331 0.73 -19.07 3.80
CA ALA A 331 1.13 -19.04 5.20
C ALA A 331 2.20 -20.09 5.49
N SER A 332 3.22 -19.71 6.27
CA SER A 332 4.25 -20.65 6.72
C SER A 332 3.76 -21.60 7.83
N TYR A 333 2.65 -21.29 8.49
CA TYR A 333 2.09 -22.07 9.60
C TYR A 333 0.57 -22.33 9.50
N TYR A 334 -0.27 -21.53 10.15
CA TYR A 334 -1.72 -21.74 10.29
C TYR A 334 -2.44 -20.44 10.64
N PRO A 335 -3.66 -20.15 10.16
CA PRO A 335 -4.33 -20.65 8.95
C PRO A 335 -4.02 -19.79 7.71
N ALA A 336 -4.45 -20.24 6.53
CA ALA A 336 -4.50 -19.41 5.32
C ALA A 336 -5.82 -19.56 4.57
N GLY A 337 -6.39 -18.46 4.07
CA GLY A 337 -7.62 -18.48 3.28
C GLY A 337 -7.53 -17.65 2.00
N GLY A 338 -8.18 -18.09 0.93
CA GLY A 338 -8.17 -17.34 -0.33
C GLY A 338 -8.75 -15.93 -0.19
N LEU A 339 -9.77 -15.75 0.66
CA LEU A 339 -10.36 -14.46 1.04
C LEU A 339 -9.85 -14.01 2.41
N LEU A 340 -9.98 -14.87 3.42
CA LEU A 340 -9.76 -14.50 4.83
C LEU A 340 -8.94 -15.59 5.53
N GLY A 341 -7.86 -15.21 6.22
CA GLY A 341 -7.07 -16.15 7.02
C GLY A 341 -7.89 -16.75 8.16
N GLU A 342 -8.42 -15.90 9.03
CA GLU A 342 -9.19 -16.29 10.21
C GLU A 342 -10.42 -15.41 10.45
N ASN A 343 -11.53 -16.03 10.86
CA ASN A 343 -12.75 -15.36 11.26
C ASN A 343 -13.08 -15.65 12.74
N GLY A 344 -13.25 -14.63 13.58
CA GLY A 344 -13.83 -14.75 14.92
C GLY A 344 -12.89 -14.99 16.11
N ALA A 345 -11.57 -14.78 15.96
CA ALA A 345 -10.69 -14.54 17.10
C ALA A 345 -9.80 -13.32 16.86
N GLY A 346 -9.87 -12.37 17.80
CA GLY A 346 -8.95 -11.26 17.85
C GLY A 346 -7.64 -11.60 18.55
N VAL A 347 -6.66 -10.72 18.39
CA VAL A 347 -5.41 -10.73 19.16
C VAL A 347 -5.69 -10.25 20.59
N SER A 348 -6.50 -11.00 21.34
CA SER A 348 -6.67 -10.85 22.78
C SER A 348 -7.08 -12.20 23.38
N VAL A 349 -6.07 -12.96 23.76
CA VAL A 349 -6.19 -14.25 24.44
C VAL A 349 -6.59 -14.02 25.89
N GLN A 350 -7.84 -13.63 26.09
CA GLN A 350 -8.60 -13.70 27.34
C GLN A 350 -9.93 -13.01 27.02
N LEU A 351 -11.02 -13.76 26.80
CA LEU A 351 -12.37 -13.38 27.21
C LEU A 351 -13.39 -14.46 26.83
N THR A 352 -14.41 -14.55 27.65
CA THR A 352 -15.54 -15.49 27.68
C THR A 352 -16.62 -15.19 26.62
N ARG A 353 -16.27 -14.46 25.55
CA ARG A 353 -17.12 -14.16 24.38
C ARG A 353 -16.23 -14.12 23.14
N PHE A 354 -16.55 -14.97 22.16
CA PHE A 354 -15.96 -14.87 20.83
C PHE A 354 -16.64 -13.71 20.11
N GLU A 355 -15.86 -12.72 19.69
CA GLU A 355 -16.37 -11.60 18.89
C GLU A 355 -16.64 -12.11 17.46
N ALA A 356 -17.89 -12.01 17.03
CA ALA A 356 -18.37 -12.73 15.84
C ALA A 356 -18.20 -11.89 14.57
N GLY A 357 -17.23 -12.26 13.74
CA GLY A 357 -17.10 -11.69 12.40
C GLY A 357 -18.15 -12.22 11.41
N GLU A 358 -18.69 -11.34 10.57
CA GLU A 358 -19.62 -11.65 9.47
C GLU A 358 -18.88 -11.58 8.13
N VAL A 359 -19.00 -12.61 7.32
CA VAL A 359 -18.53 -12.62 5.93
C VAL A 359 -19.68 -12.99 5.01
N ARG A 360 -19.99 -12.16 4.03
CA ARG A 360 -21.05 -12.48 3.09
C ARG A 360 -20.86 -11.96 1.67
N ASP A 361 -21.46 -12.69 0.75
CA ASP A 361 -21.49 -12.32 -0.67
C ASP A 361 -20.09 -12.10 -1.24
N CYS A 362 -19.13 -12.95 -0.88
CA CYS A 362 -17.72 -12.78 -1.22
C CYS A 362 -17.18 -13.96 -2.04
N TYR A 363 -16.09 -13.74 -2.77
CA TYR A 363 -15.39 -14.85 -3.40
C TYR A 363 -13.87 -14.76 -3.39
N ALA A 364 -13.21 -15.90 -3.53
CA ALA A 364 -11.78 -15.98 -3.77
C ALA A 364 -11.44 -16.78 -5.02
N ALA A 365 -10.54 -16.26 -5.85
CA ALA A 365 -9.86 -17.02 -6.89
C ALA A 365 -8.36 -16.95 -6.65
N CYS A 366 -7.95 -17.46 -5.48
CA CYS A 366 -6.57 -17.48 -5.04
C CYS A 366 -6.04 -18.92 -4.97
N SER A 367 -4.79 -19.13 -5.36
CA SER A 367 -4.07 -20.35 -4.99
C SER A 367 -3.64 -20.21 -3.53
N VAL A 368 -3.95 -21.21 -2.70
CA VAL A 368 -3.71 -21.13 -1.24
C VAL A 368 -2.79 -22.25 -0.78
N VAL A 369 -1.72 -21.89 -0.10
CA VAL A 369 -0.75 -22.82 0.49
C VAL A 369 -0.56 -22.51 1.97
N ALA A 370 -0.76 -23.52 2.83
CA ALA A 370 -0.39 -23.44 4.24
C ALA A 370 0.10 -24.79 4.75
N ARG A 371 0.86 -24.78 5.85
CA ARG A 371 1.28 -26.02 6.51
C ARG A 371 0.08 -26.77 7.09
N THR A 372 -0.87 -26.04 7.68
CA THR A 372 -2.16 -26.56 8.16
C THR A 372 -3.24 -25.49 8.04
N GLY A 373 -4.52 -25.87 7.95
CA GLY A 373 -5.64 -24.91 7.94
C GLY A 373 -5.70 -24.03 6.70
N ALA A 374 -5.36 -24.59 5.53
CA ALA A 374 -5.61 -23.93 4.25
C ALA A 374 -7.09 -24.08 3.88
N GLY A 375 -7.71 -22.99 3.44
CA GLY A 375 -9.08 -22.97 2.94
C GLY A 375 -9.21 -22.11 1.68
N GLY A 376 -10.04 -22.53 0.75
CA GLY A 376 -10.19 -21.85 -0.53
C GLY A 376 -10.86 -20.49 -0.41
N CYS A 377 -11.79 -20.33 0.53
CA CYS A 377 -12.34 -19.03 0.90
C CYS A 377 -11.82 -18.57 2.26
N ILE A 378 -12.06 -19.32 3.34
CA ILE A 378 -11.66 -18.95 4.71
C ILE A 378 -10.76 -20.05 5.29
N GLY A 379 -9.62 -19.68 5.87
CA GLY A 379 -8.68 -20.65 6.44
C GLY A 379 -9.19 -21.29 7.73
N HIS A 380 -9.68 -20.47 8.66
CA HIS A 380 -10.28 -20.90 9.92
C HIS A 380 -11.44 -20.00 10.33
N ALA A 381 -12.45 -20.57 10.99
CA ALA A 381 -13.58 -19.82 11.54
C ALA A 381 -13.93 -20.34 12.95
N TYR A 382 -14.05 -19.42 13.90
CA TYR A 382 -14.48 -19.72 15.27
C TYR A 382 -15.99 -19.93 15.36
N PRO A 383 -16.49 -20.60 16.43
CA PRO A 383 -17.92 -20.67 16.71
C PRO A 383 -18.55 -19.27 16.75
N PHE A 384 -19.85 -19.19 16.40
CA PHE A 384 -20.66 -17.95 16.38
C PHE A 384 -20.34 -16.95 15.26
N THR A 385 -19.32 -17.19 14.45
CA THR A 385 -19.12 -16.45 13.19
C THR A 385 -20.16 -16.84 12.14
N SER A 386 -20.37 -15.98 11.15
CA SER A 386 -21.26 -16.26 10.02
C SER A 386 -20.55 -16.11 8.68
N GLN A 387 -20.82 -17.06 7.78
CA GLN A 387 -20.32 -17.06 6.41
C GLN A 387 -21.48 -17.43 5.48
N THR A 388 -21.90 -16.52 4.61
CA THR A 388 -23.08 -16.73 3.74
C THR A 388 -22.81 -16.24 2.32
N GLY A 389 -23.16 -17.02 1.30
CA GLY A 389 -22.89 -16.63 -0.09
C GLY A 389 -21.39 -16.45 -0.38
N CYS A 390 -20.53 -17.25 0.27
CA CYS A 390 -19.09 -17.23 0.09
C CYS A 390 -18.63 -18.35 -0.85
N PHE A 391 -17.94 -17.99 -1.93
CA PHE A 391 -17.53 -18.94 -2.97
C PHE A 391 -16.01 -18.91 -3.19
N PHE A 392 -15.45 -19.97 -3.76
CA PHE A 392 -14.06 -19.95 -4.18
C PHE A 392 -13.80 -20.81 -5.40
N LEU A 393 -12.78 -20.46 -6.19
CA LEU A 393 -12.31 -21.29 -7.30
C LEU A 393 -11.79 -22.62 -6.75
N ALA A 394 -12.23 -23.74 -7.32
CA ALA A 394 -11.83 -25.07 -6.86
C ALA A 394 -10.32 -25.33 -7.07
N ALA A 395 -9.73 -26.14 -6.18
CA ALA A 395 -8.28 -26.38 -6.11
C ALA A 395 -7.70 -26.98 -7.40
N GLU A 396 -8.42 -27.89 -8.05
CA GLU A 396 -8.05 -28.51 -9.33
C GLU A 396 -7.92 -27.50 -10.48
N SER A 397 -8.46 -26.30 -10.30
CA SER A 397 -8.41 -25.20 -11.27
C SER A 397 -7.50 -24.05 -10.84
N GLY A 398 -6.59 -24.30 -9.90
CA GLY A 398 -5.63 -23.31 -9.41
C GLY A 398 -6.16 -22.42 -8.27
N GLY A 399 -7.33 -22.75 -7.71
CA GLY A 399 -7.81 -22.11 -6.49
C GLY A 399 -7.31 -22.79 -5.21
N GLY A 400 -7.97 -22.55 -4.08
CA GLY A 400 -7.56 -23.09 -2.78
C GLY A 400 -8.32 -24.36 -2.36
N PRO A 401 -7.81 -25.09 -1.35
CA PRO A 401 -8.39 -26.36 -0.92
C PRO A 401 -9.73 -26.19 -0.21
N ASP A 402 -10.65 -27.13 -0.39
CA ASP A 402 -11.93 -27.11 0.32
C ASP A 402 -11.79 -27.64 1.76
N ASN A 403 -12.10 -26.80 2.74
CA ASN A 403 -12.16 -27.11 4.16
C ASN A 403 -13.59 -26.98 4.74
N GLY A 404 -14.59 -26.80 3.89
CA GLY A 404 -15.99 -26.59 4.27
C GLY A 404 -16.36 -25.16 4.67
N LEU A 405 -15.43 -24.19 4.59
CA LEU A 405 -15.69 -22.78 4.92
C LEU A 405 -15.84 -21.93 3.66
N GLY A 406 -16.92 -22.18 2.92
CA GLY A 406 -17.23 -21.60 1.62
C GLY A 406 -17.63 -22.70 0.63
N MET A 407 -18.13 -22.33 -0.54
CA MET A 407 -18.53 -23.29 -1.57
C MET A 407 -17.55 -23.28 -2.75
N PRO A 408 -16.91 -24.42 -3.09
CA PRO A 408 -16.04 -24.50 -4.26
C PRO A 408 -16.87 -24.42 -5.55
N LEU A 409 -16.38 -23.65 -6.51
CA LEU A 409 -16.93 -23.51 -7.85
C LEU A 409 -15.86 -23.85 -8.90
N THR A 410 -16.28 -24.56 -9.93
CA THR A 410 -15.47 -24.77 -11.14
C THR A 410 -15.29 -23.46 -11.92
N PRO A 411 -14.30 -23.35 -12.83
CA PRO A 411 -14.13 -22.18 -13.70
C PRO A 411 -15.40 -21.84 -14.48
N ALA A 412 -16.14 -22.85 -14.96
CA ALA A 412 -17.40 -22.65 -15.66
C ALA A 412 -18.45 -22.01 -14.75
N GLN A 413 -18.60 -22.49 -13.51
CA GLN A 413 -19.55 -21.91 -12.56
C GLN A 413 -19.16 -20.50 -12.12
N MET A 414 -17.85 -20.23 -11.94
CA MET A 414 -17.35 -18.91 -11.57
C MET A 414 -17.67 -17.82 -12.60
N THR A 415 -17.98 -18.19 -13.84
CA THR A 415 -18.34 -17.26 -14.93
C THR A 415 -19.85 -17.22 -15.20
N GLN A 416 -20.68 -17.74 -14.29
CA GLN A 416 -22.13 -17.81 -14.45
C GLN A 416 -22.84 -17.11 -13.28
N GLN A 417 -23.67 -16.10 -13.58
CA GLN A 417 -24.41 -15.34 -12.56
C GLN A 417 -25.25 -16.26 -11.66
N THR A 418 -25.84 -17.30 -12.26
CA THR A 418 -26.70 -18.28 -11.58
C THR A 418 -25.98 -19.10 -10.52
N SER A 419 -24.66 -19.19 -10.54
CA SER A 419 -23.86 -19.88 -9.51
C SER A 419 -23.80 -19.11 -8.20
N PHE A 420 -23.94 -17.78 -8.25
CA PHE A 420 -23.80 -16.86 -7.13
C PHE A 420 -25.18 -16.55 -6.51
N VAL A 421 -25.84 -17.59 -6.02
CA VAL A 421 -27.21 -17.49 -5.49
C VAL A 421 -27.27 -16.52 -4.31
N GLY A 422 -28.21 -15.56 -4.38
CA GLY A 422 -28.43 -14.55 -3.35
C GLY A 422 -27.67 -13.24 -3.55
N TRP A 423 -26.77 -13.17 -4.54
CA TRP A 423 -26.03 -11.95 -4.83
C TRP A 423 -26.87 -10.93 -5.59
N ASP A 424 -26.64 -9.65 -5.29
CA ASP A 424 -27.25 -8.52 -5.97
C ASP A 424 -26.44 -8.12 -7.21
N PHE A 425 -26.83 -8.65 -8.37
CA PHE A 425 -26.29 -8.24 -9.68
C PHE A 425 -26.97 -7.01 -10.27
N GLU A 426 -27.94 -6.39 -9.58
CA GLU A 426 -28.57 -5.15 -10.04
C GLU A 426 -27.73 -3.94 -9.58
N ASN A 427 -27.27 -3.93 -8.33
CA ASN A 427 -26.60 -2.76 -7.75
C ASN A 427 -25.17 -3.00 -7.27
N THR A 428 -24.78 -4.26 -6.99
CA THR A 428 -23.46 -4.54 -6.39
C THR A 428 -22.51 -5.17 -7.40
N TRP A 429 -22.93 -6.28 -8.01
CA TRP A 429 -22.10 -7.09 -8.88
C TRP A 429 -22.48 -6.92 -10.34
N THR A 430 -21.52 -7.17 -11.23
CA THR A 430 -21.70 -7.36 -12.66
C THR A 430 -20.86 -8.55 -13.11
N ILE A 431 -21.26 -9.24 -14.18
CA ILE A 431 -20.51 -10.38 -14.71
C ILE A 431 -20.68 -10.43 -16.23
N CYS A 432 -19.59 -10.60 -16.97
CA CYS A 432 -19.67 -10.91 -18.39
C CYS A 432 -19.81 -12.44 -18.52
N GLU A 433 -21.06 -12.91 -18.68
CA GLU A 433 -21.43 -14.34 -18.75
C GLU A 433 -20.46 -15.18 -19.62
N GLY A 434 -19.88 -16.22 -19.02
CA GLY A 434 -18.95 -17.16 -19.66
C GLY A 434 -17.55 -16.61 -19.94
N ARG A 435 -17.23 -15.36 -19.54
CA ARG A 435 -15.97 -14.69 -19.89
C ARG A 435 -15.13 -14.30 -18.69
N ASP A 436 -15.75 -13.72 -17.67
CA ASP A 436 -15.05 -13.32 -16.45
C ASP A 436 -15.83 -13.65 -15.18
N TYR A 437 -15.16 -13.50 -14.04
CA TYR A 437 -15.77 -13.69 -12.72
C TYR A 437 -16.52 -12.41 -12.33
N PRO A 438 -17.46 -12.47 -11.37
CA PRO A 438 -18.15 -11.29 -10.90
C PRO A 438 -17.20 -10.15 -10.53
N ARG A 439 -17.52 -8.94 -10.97
CA ARG A 439 -16.82 -7.71 -10.62
C ARG A 439 -17.75 -6.76 -9.91
N LEU A 440 -17.18 -5.85 -9.15
CA LEU A 440 -17.94 -4.80 -8.49
C LEU A 440 -18.33 -3.75 -9.53
N ARG A 441 -19.55 -3.22 -9.44
CA ARG A 441 -20.08 -2.29 -10.46
C ARG A 441 -19.33 -0.96 -10.56
N TRP A 442 -18.63 -0.54 -9.51
CA TRP A 442 -17.77 0.64 -9.55
C TRP A 442 -16.45 0.39 -10.29
N GLU A 443 -16.07 -0.88 -10.52
CA GLU A 443 -14.89 -1.21 -11.30
C GLU A 443 -15.14 -0.89 -12.79
N PRO A 444 -14.10 -0.48 -13.54
CA PRO A 444 -14.21 -0.34 -14.99
C PRO A 444 -14.61 -1.68 -15.63
N VAL A 445 -15.70 -1.67 -16.41
CA VAL A 445 -16.24 -2.83 -17.12
C VAL A 445 -15.92 -2.72 -18.61
N GLU A 446 -15.26 -3.74 -19.16
CA GLU A 446 -15.15 -3.94 -20.60
C GLU A 446 -15.75 -5.31 -20.94
N CYS A 447 -17.08 -5.42 -20.95
CA CYS A 447 -17.73 -6.51 -21.67
C CYS A 447 -17.65 -6.18 -23.17
N GLU A 448 -16.48 -6.30 -23.80
CA GLU A 448 -16.35 -6.05 -25.23
C GLU A 448 -17.17 -7.06 -26.03
N GLY A 449 -18.24 -6.61 -26.70
CA GLY A 449 -19.03 -7.43 -27.61
C GLY A 449 -20.47 -7.61 -27.19
N GLU A 450 -21.24 -6.53 -27.24
CA GLU A 450 -22.65 -6.55 -27.69
C GLU A 450 -23.07 -5.13 -28.09
N ARG A 451 -22.53 -4.66 -29.23
CA ARG A 451 -23.27 -4.03 -30.34
C ARG A 451 -22.35 -3.73 -31.51
#